data_AF-A0A9W8MJ99-F1
#
_entry.id   AF-A0A9W8MJ99-F1
#
_cell.length_a   1.000
_cell.length_b   1.000
_cell.length_c   1.000
_cell.angle_alpha   90.00
_cell.angle_beta   90.00
_cell.angle_gamma   90.00
#
_symmetry.space_group_name_H-M   'P 1'
#
loop_
_entity.id
_entity.type
_entity.pdbx_description
1 polymer ?
#
loop_
_entity_poly.entity_id
_entity_poly.type
_entity_poly.pdbx_seq_one_letter_code
_entity_poly.pdbx_strand_id
1 'polypeptide(L)'
;MAMAQAANIHVPRVLAWNKHYDSDQNPVRSPYILVEDIQGTTLEREWHNPEMRGKPVATLLRKVLDNMLKQMEPAFPGFSQLGSIYFAEDFPSSSPLLVPGQVAANEMQPVTEKLRIGPIADMLWWRPFHDEPHLDRGPWDTLEECVRAAVLIERRAIERYRADPSSLAHTRSTLNDLGTIERLLDKVDVLAPHLQHAIERASCHPEGFMQNVFVHPNICSQDIMVPALTSNNAVERMLDPVMINWEGTVVLPYALQFNTPNLWLYKPSLFRSDGKPLLRHNGIFETPWPLEFDQMLPQEQEAVRAEHRLSMRHVVWNQLWLLDTNHSQVLGFGMQRHLHTLLPVILRACQDGPQALWHALLSIKENWDRDQETYGLCPFTFGPEELDEARTVREKVKKYWREMRKLMRNLNCSISGWVTNEDYEAALGKLDAAKRDWDESGCGVPFPFQKGMGVII
;
A
#
# COMPACT_ATOMS: atom_id res chain seq x y z
N MET A 1 13.11 -5.08 9.39
CA MET A 1 13.47 -6.51 9.52
C MET A 1 13.74 -6.95 10.95
N ALA A 2 14.72 -6.38 11.68
CA ALA A 2 14.99 -6.76 13.08
C ALA A 2 13.76 -6.69 14.01
N MET A 3 12.95 -5.63 13.88
CA MET A 3 11.68 -5.52 14.62
C MET A 3 10.63 -6.57 14.23
N ALA A 4 10.54 -6.91 12.95
CA ALA A 4 9.62 -7.96 12.49
C ALA A 4 10.02 -9.32 13.06
N GLN A 5 11.33 -9.64 13.10
CA GLN A 5 11.84 -10.85 13.75
C GLN A 5 11.53 -10.85 15.25
N ALA A 6 11.71 -9.73 15.94
CA ALA A 6 11.37 -9.58 17.36
C ALA A 6 9.86 -9.76 17.62
N ALA A 7 9.01 -9.36 16.67
CA ALA A 7 7.57 -9.60 16.69
C ALA A 7 7.18 -11.03 16.26
N ASN A 8 8.14 -11.95 16.16
CA ASN A 8 7.93 -13.34 15.73
C ASN A 8 7.25 -13.45 14.35
N ILE A 9 7.65 -12.58 13.43
CA ILE A 9 7.27 -12.62 12.01
C ILE A 9 8.46 -13.20 11.24
N HIS A 10 8.19 -14.21 10.41
CA HIS A 10 9.23 -14.82 9.61
C HIS A 10 9.62 -13.90 8.45
N VAL A 11 10.85 -13.40 8.52
CA VAL A 11 11.47 -12.54 7.52
C VAL A 11 12.90 -13.04 7.26
N PRO A 12 13.47 -12.75 6.08
CA PRO A 12 14.83 -13.17 5.79
C PRO A 12 15.84 -12.70 6.84
N ARG A 13 16.71 -13.59 7.30
CA ARG A 13 17.85 -13.21 8.15
C ARG A 13 18.80 -12.29 7.39
N VAL A 14 19.08 -11.14 7.98
CA VAL A 14 20.15 -10.24 7.48
C VAL A 14 21.50 -10.90 7.78
N LEU A 15 22.27 -11.18 6.72
CA LEU A 15 23.59 -11.80 6.79
C LEU A 15 24.69 -10.75 6.98
N ALA A 16 24.59 -9.64 6.25
CA ALA A 16 25.49 -8.51 6.34
C ALA A 16 24.80 -7.28 5.73
N TRP A 17 25.24 -6.09 6.10
CA TRP A 17 24.83 -4.86 5.45
C TRP A 17 25.96 -3.84 5.59
N ASN A 18 25.99 -2.85 4.69
CA ASN A 18 26.91 -1.74 4.80
C ASN A 18 26.25 -0.50 4.20
N LYS A 19 26.29 0.62 4.92
CA LYS A 19 25.69 1.90 4.51
C LYS A 19 26.68 2.88 3.87
N HIS A 20 27.98 2.61 3.99
CA HIS A 20 29.02 3.57 3.61
C HIS A 20 29.28 3.55 2.10
N TYR A 21 29.54 4.73 1.54
CA TYR A 21 29.98 4.88 0.14
C TYR A 21 31.51 4.87 -0.01
N ASP A 22 32.22 5.10 1.09
CA ASP A 22 33.68 5.17 1.14
C ASP A 22 34.31 3.77 1.00
N SER A 23 35.38 3.66 0.19
CA SER A 23 36.03 2.38 -0.10
C SER A 23 36.74 1.74 1.08
N ASP A 24 37.18 2.54 2.06
CA ASP A 24 37.90 2.05 3.24
C ASP A 24 36.93 1.38 4.22
N GLN A 25 35.67 1.81 4.23
CA GLN A 25 34.60 1.25 5.05
C GLN A 25 33.73 0.25 4.29
N ASN A 26 33.60 0.41 2.97
CA ASN A 26 32.79 -0.42 2.10
C ASN A 26 33.50 -0.67 0.76
N PRO A 27 34.13 -1.84 0.55
CA PRO A 27 34.81 -2.14 -0.72
C PRO A 27 33.86 -2.19 -1.93
N VAL A 28 32.55 -2.37 -1.70
CA VAL A 28 31.51 -2.38 -2.75
C VAL A 28 31.16 -0.95 -3.20
N ARG A 29 31.49 0.09 -2.41
CA ARG A 29 31.24 1.52 -2.69
C ARG A 29 29.77 1.88 -2.93
N SER A 30 28.87 0.99 -2.55
CA SER A 30 27.43 1.17 -2.65
C SER A 30 26.78 0.53 -1.44
N PRO A 31 25.77 1.17 -0.83
CA PRO A 31 25.00 0.55 0.24
C PRO A 31 24.39 -0.77 -0.20
N TYR A 32 24.37 -1.74 0.70
CA TYR A 32 23.77 -3.04 0.45
C TYR A 32 23.22 -3.66 1.73
N ILE A 33 22.26 -4.57 1.53
CA ILE A 33 21.81 -5.53 2.54
C ILE A 33 21.90 -6.91 1.88
N LEU A 34 22.68 -7.81 2.48
CA LEU A 34 22.70 -9.21 2.14
C LEU A 34 21.75 -9.94 3.09
N VAL A 35 20.79 -10.64 2.51
CA VAL A 35 19.82 -11.45 3.25
C VAL A 35 19.99 -12.91 2.90
N GLU A 36 19.46 -13.79 3.75
CA GLU A 36 19.44 -15.22 3.47
C GLU A 36 18.64 -15.53 2.19
N ASP A 37 19.13 -16.53 1.46
CA ASP A 37 18.43 -17.05 0.29
C ASP A 37 17.32 -18.01 0.73
N ILE A 38 16.09 -17.52 0.71
CA ILE A 38 14.90 -18.28 1.12
C ILE A 38 14.63 -19.37 0.07
N GLN A 39 14.83 -20.62 0.47
CA GLN A 39 14.57 -21.78 -0.39
C GLN A 39 13.06 -21.96 -0.60
N GLY A 40 12.57 -21.58 -1.77
CA GLY A 40 11.14 -21.67 -2.08
C GLY A 40 10.76 -20.93 -3.35
N THR A 41 9.49 -20.55 -3.42
CA THR A 41 8.93 -19.74 -4.51
C THR A 41 8.00 -18.67 -3.96
N THR A 42 7.81 -17.61 -4.73
CA THR A 42 6.80 -16.59 -4.41
C THR A 42 5.41 -17.21 -4.45
N LEU A 43 4.53 -16.66 -3.61
CA LEU A 43 3.13 -17.06 -3.55
C LEU A 43 2.41 -16.76 -4.86
N GLU A 44 2.80 -15.71 -5.59
CA GLU A 44 2.28 -15.38 -6.91
C GLU A 44 2.40 -16.56 -7.88
N ARG A 45 3.57 -17.20 -7.96
CA ARG A 45 3.82 -18.35 -8.84
C ARG A 45 3.01 -19.57 -8.43
N GLU A 46 2.81 -19.77 -7.13
CA GLU A 46 2.01 -20.88 -6.60
C GLU A 46 0.52 -20.64 -6.72
N TRP A 47 0.08 -19.38 -6.80
CA TRP A 47 -1.33 -19.04 -6.72
C TRP A 47 -2.13 -19.79 -7.79
N HIS A 48 -1.64 -19.91 -9.01
CA HIS A 48 -2.37 -20.62 -10.08
C HIS A 48 -2.30 -22.16 -10.01
N ASN A 49 -1.54 -22.73 -9.07
CA ASN A 49 -1.41 -24.17 -8.93
C ASN A 49 -2.76 -24.83 -8.55
N PRO A 50 -3.18 -25.91 -9.22
CA PRO A 50 -4.39 -26.67 -8.87
C PRO A 50 -4.44 -27.14 -7.41
N GLU A 51 -3.28 -27.40 -6.80
CA GLU A 51 -3.16 -27.86 -5.41
C GLU A 51 -3.37 -26.74 -4.37
N MET A 52 -3.37 -25.46 -4.80
CA MET A 52 -3.71 -24.33 -3.93
C MET A 52 -5.24 -24.23 -3.71
N ARG A 53 -5.81 -25.20 -2.99
CA ARG A 53 -7.23 -25.30 -2.66
C ARG A 53 -7.44 -25.92 -1.28
N GLY A 54 -8.54 -25.59 -0.60
CA GLY A 54 -8.89 -26.20 0.69
C GLY A 54 -7.91 -25.84 1.82
N LYS A 55 -7.40 -26.86 2.54
CA LYS A 55 -6.58 -26.69 3.75
C LYS A 55 -5.29 -25.86 3.53
N PRO A 56 -4.47 -26.10 2.48
CA PRO A 56 -3.30 -25.26 2.18
C PRO A 56 -3.61 -23.76 2.15
N VAL A 57 -4.61 -23.34 1.37
CA VAL A 57 -5.04 -21.94 1.25
C VAL A 57 -5.51 -21.40 2.59
N ALA A 58 -6.40 -22.11 3.28
CA ALA A 58 -6.94 -21.65 4.55
C ALA A 58 -5.83 -21.49 5.61
N THR A 59 -4.84 -22.38 5.59
CA THR A 59 -3.67 -22.32 6.49
C THR A 59 -2.82 -21.09 6.17
N LEU A 60 -2.46 -20.91 4.90
CA LEU A 60 -1.67 -19.76 4.45
C LEU A 60 -2.34 -18.43 4.79
N LEU A 61 -3.60 -18.25 4.39
CA LEU A 61 -4.32 -16.99 4.60
C LEU A 61 -4.43 -16.65 6.09
N ARG A 62 -4.64 -17.66 6.95
CA ARG A 62 -4.63 -17.45 8.40
C ARG A 62 -3.25 -17.04 8.91
N LYS A 63 -2.17 -17.70 8.45
CA LYS A 63 -0.80 -17.36 8.85
C LYS A 63 -0.38 -15.96 8.40
N VAL A 64 -0.78 -15.55 7.20
CA VAL A 64 -0.55 -14.19 6.71
C VAL A 64 -1.31 -13.19 7.58
N LEU A 65 -2.58 -13.45 7.88
CA LEU A 65 -3.36 -12.60 8.80
C LEU A 65 -2.70 -12.55 10.18
N ASP A 66 -2.36 -13.67 10.80
CA ASP A 66 -1.68 -13.72 12.11
C ASP A 66 -0.40 -12.87 12.11
N ASN A 67 0.43 -12.97 11.06
CA ASN A 67 1.65 -12.17 10.91
C ASN A 67 1.38 -10.68 10.73
N MET A 68 0.22 -10.30 10.19
CA MET A 68 -0.22 -8.91 10.16
C MET A 68 -0.69 -8.44 11.52
N LEU A 69 -1.52 -9.23 12.21
CA LEU A 69 -2.01 -8.90 13.55
C LEU A 69 -0.85 -8.68 14.54
N LYS A 70 0.22 -9.48 14.44
CA LYS A 70 1.45 -9.31 15.24
C LYS A 70 2.15 -7.96 15.07
N GLN A 71 2.00 -7.30 13.92
CA GLN A 71 2.56 -5.95 13.69
C GLN A 71 1.82 -4.88 14.51
N MET A 72 0.70 -5.28 15.13
CA MET A 72 -0.36 -4.42 15.65
C MET A 72 -0.81 -4.90 17.04
N GLU A 73 -0.10 -5.86 17.62
CA GLU A 73 -0.51 -6.50 18.86
C GLU A 73 -0.42 -5.52 20.06
N PRO A 74 -1.36 -5.58 21.02
CA PRO A 74 -1.33 -4.74 22.23
C PRO A 74 -0.11 -4.97 23.13
N ALA A 75 0.59 -6.09 22.97
CA ALA A 75 1.86 -6.37 23.66
C ALA A 75 3.04 -5.59 23.06
N PHE A 76 2.83 -4.94 21.92
CA PHE A 76 3.81 -4.06 21.31
C PHE A 76 3.74 -2.68 21.96
N PRO A 77 4.78 -2.26 22.67
CA PRO A 77 4.79 -0.94 23.29
C PRO A 77 4.68 0.15 22.22
N GLY A 78 3.87 1.18 22.48
CA GLY A 78 3.66 2.29 21.57
C GLY A 78 4.99 2.94 21.20
N PHE A 79 5.24 3.10 19.90
CA PHE A 79 6.40 3.86 19.45
C PHE A 79 6.27 5.32 19.89
N SER A 80 7.38 5.91 20.30
CA SER A 80 7.42 7.25 20.87
C SER A 80 6.96 8.35 19.90
N GLN A 81 7.28 8.19 18.61
CA GLN A 81 7.15 9.23 17.59
C GLN A 81 6.87 8.62 16.21
N LEU A 82 6.49 9.49 15.28
CA LEU A 82 6.28 9.19 13.87
C LEU A 82 7.61 9.29 13.11
N GLY A 83 7.90 8.34 12.22
CA GLY A 83 9.14 8.34 11.44
C GLY A 83 9.58 6.96 10.96
N SER A 84 10.88 6.68 11.04
CA SER A 84 11.45 5.36 10.73
C SER A 84 12.31 4.82 11.86
N ILE A 85 12.56 3.51 11.83
CA ILE A 85 13.33 2.80 12.86
C ILE A 85 14.80 2.73 12.46
N TYR A 86 15.68 3.15 13.37
CA TYR A 86 17.14 3.18 13.18
C TYR A 86 17.85 2.41 14.27
N PHE A 87 19.07 1.94 14.00
CA PHE A 87 19.99 1.53 15.05
C PHE A 87 20.51 2.75 15.81
N ALA A 88 20.56 2.66 17.14
CA ALA A 88 21.02 3.75 18.00
C ALA A 88 22.45 4.21 17.67
N GLU A 89 23.31 3.27 17.26
CA GLU A 89 24.70 3.52 16.88
C GLU A 89 24.83 4.39 15.62
N ASP A 90 23.84 4.31 14.72
CA ASP A 90 23.84 5.02 13.45
C ASP A 90 23.22 6.42 13.54
N PHE A 91 22.40 6.66 14.57
CA PHE A 91 21.67 7.90 14.74
C PHE A 91 21.69 8.35 16.21
N PRO A 92 22.81 8.87 16.74
CA PRO A 92 22.95 9.16 18.17
C PRO A 92 22.00 10.25 18.71
N SER A 93 21.52 11.14 17.83
CA SER A 93 20.55 12.20 18.14
C SER A 93 19.09 11.75 18.10
N SER A 94 18.85 10.44 17.94
CA SER A 94 17.52 9.86 17.82
C SER A 94 16.72 9.84 19.13
N SER A 95 15.41 9.81 19.02
CA SER A 95 14.51 9.61 20.16
C SER A 95 14.41 8.14 20.57
N PRO A 96 14.06 7.84 21.84
CA PRO A 96 13.79 6.48 22.30
C PRO A 96 12.83 5.76 21.36
N LEU A 97 12.96 4.44 21.19
CA LEU A 97 12.05 3.69 20.32
C LEU A 97 10.59 3.76 20.82
N LEU A 98 10.43 3.65 22.13
CA LEU A 98 9.15 3.45 22.80
C LEU A 98 8.77 4.66 23.64
N VAL A 99 7.47 4.86 23.84
CA VAL A 99 6.95 5.87 24.77
C VAL A 99 7.54 5.64 26.17
N PRO A 100 7.97 6.70 26.88
CA PRO A 100 8.51 6.57 28.24
C PRO A 100 7.58 5.80 29.18
N GLY A 101 8.14 4.84 29.92
CA GLY A 101 7.38 4.00 30.87
C GLY A 101 6.74 2.75 30.26
N GLN A 102 6.77 2.59 28.93
CA GLN A 102 6.40 1.33 28.30
C GLN A 102 7.58 0.35 28.28
N VAL A 103 7.29 -0.91 28.57
CA VAL A 103 8.28 -1.99 28.62
C VAL A 103 7.90 -3.01 27.56
N ALA A 104 8.84 -3.31 26.66
CA ALA A 104 8.67 -4.38 25.69
C ALA A 104 8.63 -5.74 26.40
N ALA A 105 7.97 -6.73 25.79
CA ALA A 105 8.10 -8.11 26.24
C ALA A 105 9.59 -8.51 26.33
N ASN A 106 9.95 -9.34 27.32
CA ASN A 106 11.34 -9.73 27.60
C ASN A 106 12.10 -10.23 26.36
N GLU A 107 11.42 -10.89 25.42
CA GLU A 107 12.00 -11.41 24.18
C GLU A 107 12.36 -10.30 23.17
N MET A 108 11.62 -9.19 23.19
CA MET A 108 11.82 -8.03 22.32
C MET A 108 12.78 -6.99 22.91
N GLN A 109 12.95 -6.99 24.24
CA GLN A 109 13.76 -6.01 24.95
C GLN A 109 15.20 -5.86 24.37
N PRO A 110 15.96 -6.93 24.10
CA PRO A 110 17.32 -6.79 23.55
C PRO A 110 17.39 -6.13 22.17
N VAL A 111 16.30 -6.21 21.39
CA VAL A 111 16.20 -5.60 20.07
C VAL A 111 15.74 -4.15 20.20
N THR A 112 14.69 -3.89 21.00
CA THR A 112 14.14 -2.55 21.21
C THR A 112 15.14 -1.58 21.85
N GLU A 113 16.00 -2.06 22.76
CA GLU A 113 17.04 -1.24 23.40
C GLU A 113 18.11 -0.72 22.42
N LYS A 114 18.35 -1.44 21.31
CA LYS A 114 19.32 -1.08 20.27
C LYS A 114 18.73 -0.19 19.18
N LEU A 115 17.42 0.01 19.20
CA LEU A 115 16.69 0.71 18.15
C LEU A 115 16.10 2.01 18.65
N ARG A 116 15.83 2.92 17.72
CA ARG A 116 15.39 4.28 17.98
C ARG A 116 14.46 4.77 16.87
N ILE A 117 13.71 5.83 17.14
CA ILE A 117 12.91 6.52 16.12
C ILE A 117 13.70 7.73 15.60
N GLY A 118 13.71 7.90 14.29
CA GLY A 118 14.35 9.02 13.58
C GLY A 118 13.54 9.46 12.36
N PRO A 119 14.11 10.33 11.51
CA PRO A 119 13.44 10.86 10.33
C PRO A 119 12.91 9.76 9.42
N ILE A 120 11.86 10.01 8.66
CA ILE A 120 11.30 9.03 7.75
C ILE A 120 12.29 8.70 6.62
N ALA A 121 12.53 7.40 6.40
CA ALA A 121 13.46 6.87 5.39
C ALA A 121 12.75 6.40 4.12
N ASP A 122 11.42 6.44 4.08
CA ASP A 122 10.63 6.03 2.92
C ASP A 122 11.02 6.87 1.69
N MET A 123 11.35 6.18 0.60
CA MET A 123 11.78 6.77 -0.67
C MET A 123 10.81 7.83 -1.22
N LEU A 124 9.53 7.76 -0.87
CA LEU A 124 8.50 8.75 -1.17
C LEU A 124 8.90 10.18 -0.73
N TRP A 125 9.67 10.29 0.35
CA TRP A 125 10.12 11.53 0.97
C TRP A 125 11.50 12.00 0.48
N TRP A 126 12.18 11.20 -0.36
CA TRP A 126 13.57 11.41 -0.80
C TRP A 126 13.73 11.40 -2.33
N ARG A 127 12.62 11.46 -3.07
CA ARG A 127 12.64 11.53 -4.54
C ARG A 127 13.30 12.80 -5.07
N PRO A 128 13.68 12.83 -6.36
CA PRO A 128 14.05 14.08 -7.03
C PRO A 128 12.98 15.16 -6.77
N PHE A 129 13.42 16.41 -6.58
CA PHE A 129 12.61 17.55 -6.16
C PHE A 129 12.22 17.56 -4.66
N HIS A 130 12.33 16.42 -3.97
CA HIS A 130 12.12 16.28 -2.52
C HIS A 130 13.44 16.04 -1.79
N ASP A 131 14.59 16.16 -2.46
CA ASP A 131 15.90 15.71 -2.02
C ASP A 131 16.70 16.77 -1.23
N GLU A 132 16.08 17.92 -0.90
CA GLU A 132 16.79 18.97 -0.16
C GLU A 132 17.03 18.54 1.30
N PRO A 133 18.29 18.57 1.78
CA PRO A 133 18.65 18.02 3.10
C PRO A 133 17.98 18.72 4.29
N HIS A 134 17.62 19.99 4.15
CA HIS A 134 17.08 20.81 5.24
C HIS A 134 15.56 20.71 5.41
N LEU A 135 14.86 19.98 4.53
CA LEU A 135 13.43 19.78 4.67
C LEU A 135 13.14 18.87 5.87
N ASP A 136 12.08 19.21 6.61
CA ASP A 136 11.65 18.43 7.77
C ASP A 136 11.14 17.05 7.35
N ARG A 137 11.72 16.02 7.97
CA ARG A 137 11.36 14.61 7.77
C ARG A 137 11.16 13.90 9.12
N GLY A 138 11.01 14.67 10.18
CA GLY A 138 10.80 14.16 11.52
C GLY A 138 12.09 13.76 12.23
N PRO A 139 11.99 12.95 13.30
CA PRO A 139 10.75 12.34 13.79
C PRO A 139 9.75 13.37 14.34
N TRP A 140 8.46 13.03 14.34
CA TRP A 140 7.39 13.95 14.76
C TRP A 140 6.62 13.41 15.96
N ASP A 141 6.15 14.29 16.84
CA ASP A 141 5.32 13.93 17.99
C ASP A 141 3.84 13.82 17.61
N THR A 142 3.42 14.57 16.59
CA THR A 142 2.01 14.68 16.21
C THR A 142 1.76 14.36 14.74
N LEU A 143 0.54 13.89 14.45
CA LEU A 143 0.09 13.70 13.08
C LEU A 143 0.06 15.02 12.29
N GLU A 144 -0.25 16.13 12.96
CA GLU A 144 -0.26 17.46 12.35
C GLU A 144 1.12 17.83 11.80
N GLU A 145 2.19 17.67 12.58
CA GLU A 145 3.56 17.95 12.17
C GLU A 145 3.96 17.10 10.95
N CYS A 146 3.67 15.80 10.97
CA CYS A 146 3.96 14.88 9.86
C CYS A 146 3.24 15.30 8.56
N VAL A 147 1.94 15.63 8.63
CA VAL A 147 1.18 16.06 7.45
C VAL A 147 1.66 17.42 6.94
N ARG A 148 1.94 18.38 7.83
CA ARG A 148 2.50 19.69 7.44
C ARG A 148 3.88 19.54 6.81
N ALA A 149 4.74 18.65 7.31
CA ALA A 149 6.04 18.39 6.71
C ALA A 149 5.90 17.85 5.27
N ALA A 150 4.96 16.94 5.02
CA ALA A 150 4.65 16.46 3.67
C ALA A 150 4.19 17.61 2.74
N VAL A 151 3.33 18.50 3.25
CA VAL A 151 2.89 19.71 2.51
C VAL A 151 4.06 20.62 2.18
N LEU A 152 4.96 20.88 3.14
CA LEU A 152 6.12 21.74 2.94
C LEU A 152 7.09 21.18 1.91
N ILE A 153 7.35 19.86 1.92
CA ILE A 153 8.17 19.19 0.91
C ILE A 153 7.55 19.36 -0.48
N GLU A 154 6.24 19.13 -0.60
CA GLU A 154 5.57 19.25 -1.90
C GLU A 154 5.54 20.71 -2.40
N ARG A 155 5.33 21.68 -1.51
CA ARG A 155 5.44 23.12 -1.86
C ARG A 155 6.85 23.47 -2.33
N ARG A 156 7.88 22.91 -1.69
CA ARG A 156 9.26 23.10 -2.15
C ARG A 156 9.49 22.51 -3.54
N ALA A 157 8.87 21.37 -3.85
CA ALA A 157 8.87 20.81 -5.19
C ALA A 157 8.22 21.76 -6.20
N ILE A 158 7.06 22.35 -5.87
CA ILE A 158 6.38 23.35 -6.71
C ILE A 158 7.30 24.54 -7.03
N GLU A 159 7.99 25.10 -6.04
CA GLU A 159 8.92 26.21 -6.24
C GLU A 159 10.04 25.84 -7.22
N ARG A 160 10.61 24.64 -7.07
CA ARG A 160 11.68 24.13 -7.93
C ARG A 160 11.17 23.87 -9.36
N TYR A 161 9.98 23.31 -9.53
CA TYR A 161 9.37 23.13 -10.86
C TYR A 161 8.99 24.46 -11.52
N ARG A 162 8.64 25.50 -10.75
CA ARG A 162 8.45 26.86 -11.28
C ARG A 162 9.77 27.48 -11.73
N ALA A 163 10.87 27.21 -11.01
CA ALA A 163 12.20 27.67 -11.37
C ALA A 163 12.79 26.93 -12.59
N ASP A 164 12.47 25.65 -12.76
CA ASP A 164 12.79 24.86 -13.95
C ASP A 164 11.55 24.11 -14.50
N PRO A 165 10.72 24.80 -15.31
CA PRO A 165 9.55 24.19 -15.91
C PRO A 165 9.84 23.01 -16.85
N SER A 166 11.07 22.90 -17.38
CA SER A 166 11.42 21.82 -18.32
C SER A 166 11.40 20.45 -17.65
N SER A 167 11.68 20.40 -16.34
CA SER A 167 11.63 19.19 -15.52
C SER A 167 10.22 18.61 -15.37
N LEU A 168 9.16 19.40 -15.60
CA LEU A 168 7.77 18.88 -15.61
C LEU A 168 7.51 17.86 -16.73
N ALA A 169 8.35 17.82 -17.77
CA ALA A 169 8.26 16.82 -18.84
C ALA A 169 8.42 15.37 -18.35
N HIS A 170 8.96 15.18 -17.14
CA HIS A 170 9.11 13.87 -16.47
C HIS A 170 8.00 13.58 -15.44
N THR A 171 6.96 14.40 -15.42
CA THR A 171 5.81 14.30 -14.51
C THR A 171 4.51 14.23 -15.30
N ARG A 172 3.38 13.99 -14.60
CA ARG A 172 2.03 14.13 -15.16
C ARG A 172 1.43 15.52 -14.94
N SER A 173 2.18 16.44 -14.33
CA SER A 173 1.74 17.81 -14.05
C SER A 173 2.17 18.78 -15.14
N THR A 174 1.35 19.81 -15.34
CA THR A 174 1.65 20.99 -16.12
C THR A 174 1.92 22.19 -15.21
N LEU A 175 2.41 23.29 -15.77
CA LEU A 175 2.56 24.55 -15.03
C LEU A 175 1.23 25.05 -14.43
N ASN A 176 0.10 24.83 -15.12
CA ASN A 176 -1.21 25.20 -14.61
C ASN A 176 -1.62 24.35 -13.42
N ASP A 177 -1.26 23.06 -13.43
CA ASP A 177 -1.55 22.14 -12.34
C ASP A 177 -0.87 22.56 -11.04
N LEU A 178 0.34 23.14 -11.10
CA LEU A 178 1.06 23.59 -9.90
C LEU A 178 0.25 24.58 -9.05
N GLY A 179 -0.47 25.52 -9.68
CA GLY A 179 -1.34 26.46 -8.97
C GLY A 179 -2.55 25.76 -8.34
N THR A 180 -3.07 24.72 -8.98
CA THR A 180 -4.16 23.90 -8.44
C THR A 180 -3.66 23.04 -7.27
N ILE A 181 -2.48 22.42 -7.39
CA ILE A 181 -1.85 21.65 -6.32
C ILE A 181 -1.66 22.54 -5.09
N GLU A 182 -1.11 23.75 -5.25
CA GLU A 182 -0.89 24.70 -4.16
C GLU A 182 -2.19 25.02 -3.40
N ARG A 183 -3.31 25.30 -4.11
CA ARG A 183 -4.62 25.52 -3.48
C ARG A 183 -5.16 24.30 -2.74
N LEU A 184 -4.85 23.09 -3.23
CA LEU A 184 -5.24 21.86 -2.54
C LEU A 184 -4.38 21.63 -1.28
N LEU A 185 -3.08 21.92 -1.35
CA LEU A 185 -2.17 21.87 -0.21
C LEU A 185 -2.60 22.85 0.89
N ASP A 186 -3.13 24.02 0.55
CA ASP A 186 -3.72 24.94 1.54
C ASP A 186 -4.89 24.30 2.31
N LYS A 187 -5.72 23.48 1.62
CA LYS A 187 -6.80 22.74 2.29
C LYS A 187 -6.26 21.60 3.15
N VAL A 188 -5.14 20.97 2.77
CA VAL A 188 -4.44 19.97 3.60
C VAL A 188 -3.91 20.62 4.87
N ASP A 189 -3.29 21.80 4.79
CA ASP A 189 -2.81 22.55 5.97
C ASP A 189 -3.94 22.89 6.94
N VAL A 190 -5.10 23.30 6.40
CA VAL A 190 -6.30 23.55 7.21
C VAL A 190 -6.83 22.27 7.84
N LEU A 191 -6.77 21.14 7.12
CA LEU A 191 -7.22 19.83 7.60
C LEU A 191 -6.30 19.24 8.68
N ALA A 192 -4.99 19.41 8.57
CA ALA A 192 -3.96 18.79 9.41
C ALA A 192 -4.25 18.82 10.94
N PRO A 193 -4.54 19.98 11.57
CA PRO A 193 -4.81 20.05 13.01
C PRO A 193 -6.09 19.33 13.45
N HIS A 194 -7.00 19.01 12.52
CA HIS A 194 -8.27 18.36 12.83
C HIS A 194 -8.27 16.86 12.61
N LEU A 195 -7.27 16.30 11.89
CA LEU A 195 -7.25 14.90 11.49
C LEU A 195 -7.28 13.93 12.67
N GLN A 196 -6.39 14.13 13.65
CA GLN A 196 -6.32 13.26 14.82
C GLN A 196 -7.65 13.24 15.58
N HIS A 197 -8.20 14.41 15.89
CA HIS A 197 -9.47 14.51 16.60
C HIS A 197 -10.63 13.87 15.81
N ALA A 198 -10.67 14.06 14.49
CA ALA A 198 -11.68 13.45 13.63
C ALA A 198 -11.61 11.92 13.64
N ILE A 199 -10.39 11.35 13.59
CA ILE A 199 -10.18 9.91 13.70
C ILE A 199 -10.62 9.43 15.08
N GLU A 200 -10.19 10.08 16.15
CA GLU A 200 -10.53 9.68 17.52
C GLU A 200 -12.03 9.69 17.79
N ARG A 201 -12.77 10.68 17.27
CA ARG A 201 -14.23 10.76 17.47
C ARG A 201 -15.01 9.71 16.70
N ALA A 202 -14.59 9.41 15.48
CA ALA A 202 -15.31 8.48 14.61
C ALA A 202 -14.90 7.02 14.77
N SER A 203 -13.80 6.77 15.48
CA SER A 203 -13.31 5.41 15.72
C SER A 203 -14.04 4.79 16.91
N CYS A 204 -14.47 3.54 16.76
CA CYS A 204 -14.98 2.75 17.88
C CYS A 204 -13.88 2.39 18.91
N HIS A 205 -12.61 2.49 18.51
CA HIS A 205 -11.44 2.19 19.35
C HIS A 205 -10.30 3.20 19.07
N PRO A 206 -10.41 4.44 19.57
CA PRO A 206 -9.52 5.54 19.20
C PRO A 206 -8.05 5.29 19.59
N GLU A 207 -7.81 4.69 20.76
CA GLU A 207 -6.45 4.41 21.22
C GLU A 207 -5.68 3.49 20.26
N GLY A 208 -6.30 2.40 19.77
CA GLY A 208 -5.65 1.52 18.81
C GLY A 208 -5.53 2.09 17.40
N PHE A 209 -6.44 2.97 16.98
CA PHE A 209 -6.37 3.61 15.65
C PHE A 209 -5.28 4.67 15.57
N MET A 210 -5.10 5.41 16.66
CA MET A 210 -4.05 6.42 16.79
C MET A 210 -2.73 5.87 17.32
N GLN A 211 -2.67 4.58 17.67
CA GLN A 211 -1.43 3.93 18.07
C GLN A 211 -0.42 3.95 16.91
N ASN A 212 0.80 4.39 17.22
CA ASN A 212 1.92 4.28 16.31
C ASN A 212 2.31 2.81 16.17
N VAL A 213 2.26 2.30 14.94
CA VAL A 213 2.58 0.91 14.59
C VAL A 213 3.60 0.88 13.46
N PHE A 214 4.26 -0.26 13.25
CA PHE A 214 5.06 -0.48 12.05
C PHE A 214 4.32 -1.50 11.19
N VAL A 215 3.97 -1.14 9.96
CA VAL A 215 3.27 -2.06 9.04
C VAL A 215 4.14 -2.33 7.82
N HIS A 216 4.10 -3.57 7.35
CA HIS A 216 4.70 -3.93 6.07
C HIS A 216 4.12 -3.05 4.95
N PRO A 217 4.96 -2.32 4.19
CA PRO A 217 4.51 -1.21 3.34
C PRO A 217 3.63 -1.67 2.16
N ASN A 218 3.86 -2.88 1.66
CA ASN A 218 3.05 -3.48 0.62
C ASN A 218 3.02 -4.99 0.77
N ILE A 219 1.96 -5.56 1.36
CA ILE A 219 1.81 -7.03 1.37
C ILE A 219 1.05 -7.44 0.10
N CYS A 220 1.75 -8.08 -0.82
CA CYS A 220 1.13 -8.77 -1.95
C CYS A 220 1.69 -10.20 -2.12
N SER A 221 1.14 -10.99 -3.05
CA SER A 221 1.63 -12.35 -3.29
C SER A 221 3.08 -12.44 -3.80
N GLN A 222 3.65 -11.34 -4.30
CA GLN A 222 5.06 -11.28 -4.68
C GLN A 222 5.97 -11.19 -3.45
N ASP A 223 5.47 -10.56 -2.38
CA ASP A 223 6.21 -10.30 -1.14
C ASP A 223 6.08 -11.44 -0.11
N ILE A 224 5.48 -12.57 -0.51
CA ILE A 224 5.32 -13.76 0.33
C ILE A 224 6.00 -14.95 -0.35
N MET A 225 6.93 -15.59 0.36
CA MET A 225 7.59 -16.81 -0.08
C MET A 225 7.09 -18.02 0.71
N VAL A 226 6.97 -19.15 0.02
CA VAL A 226 6.62 -20.46 0.61
C VAL A 226 7.59 -21.53 0.07
N PRO A 227 7.95 -22.56 0.86
CA PRO A 227 8.73 -23.70 0.38
C PRO A 227 8.09 -24.30 -0.87
N ALA A 228 8.84 -24.83 -1.83
CA ALA A 228 8.29 -25.40 -3.08
C ALA A 228 7.32 -26.57 -2.84
N LEU A 229 6.36 -26.77 -3.74
CA LEU A 229 5.40 -27.88 -3.63
C LEU A 229 6.10 -29.22 -3.84
N THR A 230 5.81 -30.17 -2.97
CA THR A 230 6.15 -31.59 -3.12
C THR A 230 4.90 -32.43 -2.87
N SER A 231 4.97 -33.73 -3.15
CA SER A 231 3.82 -34.64 -2.98
C SER A 231 3.31 -34.72 -1.53
N ASN A 232 4.13 -34.38 -0.54
CA ASN A 232 3.86 -34.66 0.87
C ASN A 232 3.85 -33.40 1.76
N ASN A 233 3.93 -32.18 1.19
CA ASN A 233 4.05 -30.95 1.98
C ASN A 233 2.99 -29.89 1.68
N ALA A 234 1.88 -30.26 1.02
CA ALA A 234 0.90 -29.29 0.53
C ALA A 234 0.36 -28.36 1.63
N VAL A 235 0.23 -28.86 2.86
CA VAL A 235 -0.21 -28.06 4.02
C VAL A 235 0.98 -27.55 4.83
N GLU A 236 1.98 -28.37 5.13
CA GLU A 236 3.11 -27.96 5.99
C GLU A 236 3.85 -26.74 5.43
N ARG A 237 4.01 -26.67 4.10
CA ARG A 237 4.67 -25.53 3.43
C ARG A 237 3.95 -24.19 3.64
N MET A 238 2.67 -24.22 4.05
CA MET A 238 1.85 -23.02 4.24
C MET A 238 1.84 -22.55 5.69
N LEU A 239 2.47 -23.30 6.62
CA LEU A 239 2.47 -22.99 8.05
C LEU A 239 3.37 -21.82 8.42
N ASP A 240 4.35 -21.52 7.58
CA ASP A 240 5.41 -20.56 7.89
C ASP A 240 5.80 -19.73 6.65
N PRO A 241 4.88 -18.87 6.15
CA PRO A 241 5.17 -17.99 5.03
C PRO A 241 6.21 -16.93 5.42
N VAL A 242 7.19 -16.72 4.55
CA VAL A 242 8.23 -15.69 4.75
C VAL A 242 7.79 -14.40 4.08
N MET A 243 7.73 -13.30 4.84
CA MET A 243 7.44 -11.96 4.32
C MET A 243 8.74 -11.27 3.94
N ILE A 244 8.87 -10.88 2.68
CA ILE A 244 10.04 -10.16 2.12
C ILE A 244 9.65 -8.72 1.77
N ASN A 245 10.62 -7.89 1.36
CA ASN A 245 10.35 -6.52 0.89
C ASN A 245 9.83 -5.55 1.98
N TRP A 246 10.51 -5.57 3.14
CA TRP A 246 10.28 -4.63 4.26
C TRP A 246 10.90 -3.24 4.03
N GLU A 247 11.34 -2.94 2.81
CA GLU A 247 11.95 -1.65 2.47
C GLU A 247 10.86 -0.57 2.43
N GLY A 248 11.11 0.57 3.09
CA GLY A 248 10.11 1.63 3.21
C GLY A 248 9.11 1.42 4.36
N THR A 249 9.31 0.47 5.27
CA THR A 249 8.53 0.42 6.52
C THR A 249 8.70 1.72 7.32
N VAL A 250 7.57 2.27 7.77
CA VAL A 250 7.50 3.47 8.59
C VAL A 250 6.77 3.19 9.90
N VAL A 251 6.91 4.12 10.83
CA VAL A 251 6.13 4.19 12.07
C VAL A 251 5.18 5.37 11.94
N LEU A 252 3.89 5.07 11.82
CA LEU A 252 2.79 6.02 11.70
C LEU A 252 1.57 5.53 12.50
N PRO A 253 0.55 6.37 12.74
CA PRO A 253 -0.69 5.90 13.35
C PRO A 253 -1.32 4.82 12.50
N TYR A 254 -1.92 3.82 13.14
CA TYR A 254 -2.53 2.69 12.45
C TYR A 254 -3.58 3.12 11.42
N ALA A 255 -4.39 4.13 11.73
CA ALA A 255 -5.38 4.71 10.82
C ALA A 255 -4.81 5.22 9.48
N LEU A 256 -3.51 5.54 9.43
CA LEU A 256 -2.80 5.98 8.23
C LEU A 256 -2.04 4.87 7.49
N GLN A 257 -1.92 3.68 8.08
CA GLN A 257 -1.14 2.59 7.48
C GLN A 257 -1.99 1.40 7.09
N PHE A 258 -3.15 1.22 7.73
CA PHE A 258 -3.99 0.09 7.39
C PHE A 258 -4.38 0.15 5.91
N ASN A 259 -4.24 -0.98 5.23
CA ASN A 259 -4.92 -1.26 3.99
C ASN A 259 -5.13 -2.78 3.93
N THR A 260 -6.25 -3.23 3.38
CA THR A 260 -6.43 -4.66 3.13
C THR A 260 -5.39 -5.08 2.08
N PRO A 261 -4.47 -6.00 2.40
CA PRO A 261 -3.48 -6.45 1.44
C PRO A 261 -4.14 -7.04 0.22
N ASN A 262 -3.61 -6.65 -0.93
CA ASN A 262 -3.96 -7.25 -2.21
C ASN A 262 -3.10 -8.50 -2.43
N LEU A 263 -3.28 -9.55 -1.61
CA LEU A 263 -2.63 -10.85 -1.84
C LEU A 263 -2.90 -11.34 -3.27
N TRP A 264 -4.14 -11.14 -3.74
CA TRP A 264 -4.49 -11.35 -5.12
C TRP A 264 -5.64 -10.44 -5.54
N LEU A 265 -5.48 -9.78 -6.69
CA LEU A 265 -6.56 -9.05 -7.32
C LEU A 265 -7.42 -10.03 -8.14
N TYR A 266 -8.42 -10.63 -7.49
CA TYR A 266 -9.39 -11.44 -8.21
C TYR A 266 -10.29 -10.53 -9.05
N LYS A 267 -10.28 -10.74 -10.36
CA LYS A 267 -11.20 -10.11 -11.30
C LYS A 267 -11.84 -11.21 -12.15
N PRO A 268 -13.17 -11.37 -12.11
CA PRO A 268 -13.84 -12.38 -12.92
C PRO A 268 -13.64 -12.07 -14.41
N SER A 269 -13.31 -13.12 -15.16
CA SER A 269 -13.21 -13.15 -16.62
C SER A 269 -14.25 -14.08 -17.26
N LEU A 270 -14.55 -15.21 -16.63
CA LEU A 270 -15.46 -16.24 -17.14
C LEU A 270 -16.83 -16.24 -16.44
N PHE A 271 -16.94 -15.62 -15.26
CA PHE A 271 -18.24 -15.41 -14.61
C PHE A 271 -18.98 -14.20 -15.23
N ARG A 272 -20.21 -14.43 -15.73
CA ARG A 272 -21.05 -13.43 -16.44
C ARG A 272 -21.80 -12.48 -15.52
N SER A 273 -22.16 -12.92 -14.31
CA SER A 273 -22.35 -11.99 -13.19
C SER A 273 -20.96 -11.57 -12.73
N ASP A 274 -20.85 -10.41 -12.09
CA ASP A 274 -19.61 -9.80 -11.60
C ASP A 274 -18.80 -10.63 -10.57
N GLY A 275 -18.97 -11.95 -10.55
CA GLY A 275 -18.28 -12.89 -9.67
C GLY A 275 -18.53 -12.61 -8.20
N LYS A 276 -19.50 -11.73 -7.89
CA LYS A 276 -19.69 -11.25 -6.53
C LYS A 276 -20.13 -12.44 -5.69
N PRO A 277 -19.45 -12.68 -4.56
CA PRO A 277 -19.87 -13.74 -3.65
C PRO A 277 -21.32 -13.53 -3.23
N LEU A 278 -22.10 -14.59 -3.29
CA LEU A 278 -23.44 -14.64 -2.73
C LEU A 278 -23.38 -15.28 -1.34
N LEU A 279 -24.07 -14.69 -0.38
CA LEU A 279 -24.25 -15.28 0.94
C LEU A 279 -25.21 -16.48 0.82
N ARG A 280 -24.73 -17.70 1.08
CA ARG A 280 -25.61 -18.86 1.19
C ARG A 280 -26.35 -18.88 2.52
N HIS A 281 -27.40 -19.68 2.59
CA HIS A 281 -28.21 -19.95 3.79
C HIS A 281 -27.40 -20.44 4.99
N ASN A 282 -26.20 -20.99 4.78
CA ASN A 282 -25.28 -21.42 5.84
C ASN A 282 -24.31 -20.32 6.30
N GLY A 283 -24.48 -19.07 5.84
CA GLY A 283 -23.63 -17.94 6.20
C GLY A 283 -22.29 -17.88 5.47
N ILE A 284 -22.02 -18.79 4.53
CA ILE A 284 -20.77 -18.81 3.75
C ILE A 284 -20.98 -18.05 2.45
N PHE A 285 -20.09 -17.10 2.18
CA PHE A 285 -20.00 -16.44 0.89
C PHE A 285 -19.40 -17.39 -0.14
N GLU A 286 -20.06 -17.57 -1.28
CA GLU A 286 -19.62 -18.43 -2.37
C GLU A 286 -19.81 -17.75 -3.73
N THR A 287 -18.94 -18.03 -4.68
CA THR A 287 -19.12 -17.59 -6.06
C THR A 287 -20.03 -18.59 -6.79
N PRO A 288 -21.19 -18.15 -7.33
CA PRO A 288 -22.10 -19.07 -8.00
C PRO A 288 -21.48 -19.63 -9.29
N TRP A 289 -21.70 -20.91 -9.56
CA TRP A 289 -21.33 -21.54 -10.83
C TRP A 289 -22.12 -20.94 -12.00
N PRO A 290 -21.55 -20.89 -13.22
CA PRO A 290 -22.31 -20.54 -14.43
C PRO A 290 -23.45 -21.55 -14.66
N LEU A 291 -24.62 -21.06 -15.09
CA LEU A 291 -25.81 -21.91 -15.33
C LEU A 291 -25.53 -23.00 -16.37
N GLU A 292 -24.67 -22.70 -17.34
CA GLU A 292 -24.31 -23.58 -18.46
C GLU A 292 -23.10 -24.46 -18.16
N PHE A 293 -22.56 -24.49 -16.93
CA PHE A 293 -21.33 -25.20 -16.58
C PHE A 293 -21.34 -26.68 -16.99
N ASP A 294 -22.43 -27.40 -16.72
CA ASP A 294 -22.56 -28.82 -17.04
C ASP A 294 -22.65 -29.10 -18.55
N GLN A 295 -22.92 -28.05 -19.36
CA GLN A 295 -23.03 -28.13 -20.83
C GLN A 295 -21.72 -27.74 -21.54
N MET A 296 -20.73 -27.22 -20.82
CA MET A 296 -19.44 -26.80 -21.36
C MET A 296 -18.53 -28.00 -21.69
N LEU A 297 -17.57 -27.79 -22.59
CA LEU A 297 -16.54 -28.79 -22.87
C LEU A 297 -15.66 -29.04 -21.64
N PRO A 298 -15.06 -30.23 -21.47
CA PRO A 298 -14.23 -30.53 -20.28
C PRO A 298 -13.09 -29.54 -20.04
N GLN A 299 -12.50 -28.99 -21.11
CA GLN A 299 -11.41 -28.02 -21.03
C GLN A 299 -11.91 -26.64 -20.56
N GLU A 300 -13.10 -26.23 -21.02
CA GLU A 300 -13.77 -25.00 -20.57
C GLU A 300 -14.22 -25.13 -19.12
N GLN A 301 -14.75 -26.30 -18.74
CA GLN A 301 -15.08 -26.59 -17.34
C GLN A 301 -13.86 -26.47 -16.44
N GLU A 302 -12.69 -26.96 -16.85
CA GLU A 302 -11.48 -26.82 -16.03
C GLU A 302 -11.01 -25.37 -15.90
N ALA A 303 -11.11 -24.57 -16.97
CA ALA A 303 -10.84 -23.14 -16.90
C ALA A 303 -11.79 -22.43 -15.91
N VAL A 304 -13.09 -22.76 -15.95
CA VAL A 304 -14.09 -22.24 -15.00
C VAL A 304 -13.79 -22.72 -13.58
N ARG A 305 -13.40 -23.97 -13.37
CA ARG A 305 -12.98 -24.46 -12.04
C ARG A 305 -11.74 -23.72 -11.53
N ALA A 306 -10.77 -23.43 -12.39
CA ALA A 306 -9.58 -22.67 -12.03
C ALA A 306 -9.93 -21.25 -11.58
N GLU A 307 -10.80 -20.56 -12.32
CA GLU A 307 -11.27 -19.23 -11.95
C GLU A 307 -12.11 -19.27 -10.66
N HIS A 308 -12.99 -20.27 -10.50
CA HIS A 308 -13.75 -20.47 -9.28
C HIS A 308 -12.84 -20.63 -8.06
N ARG A 309 -11.73 -21.39 -8.18
CA ARG A 309 -10.73 -21.52 -7.11
C ARG A 309 -10.13 -20.17 -6.73
N LEU A 310 -9.74 -19.35 -7.71
CA LEU A 310 -9.22 -18.00 -7.46
C LEU A 310 -10.24 -17.10 -6.76
N SER A 311 -11.50 -17.16 -7.20
CA SER A 311 -12.61 -16.43 -6.59
C SER A 311 -12.78 -16.78 -5.12
N MET A 312 -12.87 -18.07 -4.82
CA MET A 312 -13.07 -18.55 -3.46
C MET A 312 -11.95 -18.15 -2.52
N ARG A 313 -10.69 -18.09 -2.99
CA ARG A 313 -9.57 -17.58 -2.18
C ARG A 313 -9.77 -16.11 -1.80
N HIS A 314 -10.20 -15.28 -2.75
CA HIS A 314 -10.49 -13.86 -2.50
C HIS A 314 -11.64 -13.69 -1.51
N VAL A 315 -12.69 -14.50 -1.64
CA VAL A 315 -13.82 -14.50 -0.70
C VAL A 315 -13.38 -14.85 0.72
N VAL A 316 -12.62 -15.95 0.87
CA VAL A 316 -12.11 -16.38 2.18
C VAL A 316 -11.18 -15.30 2.77
N TRP A 317 -10.30 -14.70 1.97
CA TRP A 317 -9.44 -13.61 2.42
C TRP A 317 -10.24 -12.44 2.99
N ASN A 318 -11.24 -11.95 2.25
CA ASN A 318 -12.09 -10.85 2.72
C ASN A 318 -12.91 -11.21 3.97
N GLN A 319 -13.33 -12.47 4.13
CA GLN A 319 -14.03 -12.93 5.31
C GLN A 319 -13.12 -12.99 6.55
N LEU A 320 -11.86 -13.41 6.40
CA LEU A 320 -10.94 -13.54 7.52
C LEU A 320 -10.72 -12.20 8.25
N TRP A 321 -10.70 -11.09 7.53
CA TRP A 321 -10.62 -9.75 8.10
C TRP A 321 -11.81 -9.38 8.99
N LEU A 322 -12.97 -9.99 8.76
CA LEU A 322 -14.18 -9.76 9.55
C LEU A 322 -14.20 -10.59 10.84
N LEU A 323 -13.31 -11.57 10.98
CA LEU A 323 -13.23 -12.40 12.20
C LEU A 323 -12.49 -11.66 13.33
N ASP A 324 -11.62 -10.70 12.99
CA ASP A 324 -10.95 -9.87 13.98
C ASP A 324 -11.75 -8.59 14.26
N THR A 325 -12.04 -8.34 15.54
CA THR A 325 -12.91 -7.24 15.96
C THR A 325 -12.25 -5.87 15.73
N ASN A 326 -10.94 -5.76 15.93
CA ASN A 326 -10.24 -4.49 15.76
C ASN A 326 -10.14 -4.13 14.27
N HIS A 327 -9.86 -5.11 13.42
CA HIS A 327 -9.71 -4.89 11.98
C HIS A 327 -11.03 -4.66 11.26
N SER A 328 -12.08 -5.39 11.64
CA SER A 328 -13.43 -5.16 11.10
C SER A 328 -13.93 -3.74 11.40
N GLN A 329 -13.58 -3.17 12.55
CA GLN A 329 -13.88 -1.77 12.87
C GLN A 329 -13.14 -0.78 11.95
N VAL A 330 -11.85 -1.04 11.67
CA VAL A 330 -11.06 -0.19 10.77
C VAL A 330 -11.58 -0.27 9.34
N LEU A 331 -12.01 -1.45 8.89
CA LEU A 331 -12.67 -1.63 7.58
C LEU A 331 -14.02 -0.91 7.50
N GLY A 332 -14.73 -0.82 8.62
CA GLY A 332 -15.97 -0.05 8.74
C GLY A 332 -15.77 1.46 8.78
N PHE A 333 -14.55 1.93 9.02
CA PHE A 333 -14.25 3.36 9.11
C PHE A 333 -14.24 4.00 7.71
N GLY A 334 -15.28 4.78 7.41
CA GLY A 334 -15.52 5.32 6.05
C GLY A 334 -14.39 6.18 5.48
N MET A 335 -13.54 6.77 6.32
CA MET A 335 -12.40 7.58 5.90
C MET A 335 -11.09 6.79 5.73
N GLN A 336 -11.01 5.55 6.21
CA GLN A 336 -9.78 4.75 6.23
C GLN A 336 -9.07 4.71 4.86
N ARG A 337 -9.85 4.55 3.78
CA ARG A 337 -9.29 4.47 2.42
C ARG A 337 -8.58 5.75 1.97
N HIS A 338 -8.99 6.89 2.50
CA HIS A 338 -8.43 8.19 2.17
C HIS A 338 -7.30 8.58 3.11
N LEU A 339 -7.31 8.10 4.35
CA LEU A 339 -6.23 8.33 5.30
C LEU A 339 -4.95 7.58 4.91
N HIS A 340 -5.04 6.31 4.53
CA HIS A 340 -3.84 5.55 4.17
C HIS A 340 -3.16 6.04 2.88
N THR A 341 -3.92 6.69 2.01
CA THR A 341 -3.39 7.29 0.77
C THR A 341 -2.99 8.75 0.94
N LEU A 342 -3.32 9.41 2.06
CA LEU A 342 -3.16 10.86 2.22
C LEU A 342 -1.72 11.33 2.01
N LEU A 343 -0.76 10.77 2.75
CA LEU A 343 0.66 11.12 2.61
C LEU A 343 1.20 10.80 1.19
N PRO A 344 0.94 9.61 0.61
CA PRO A 344 1.28 9.32 -0.79
C PRO A 344 0.74 10.33 -1.80
N VAL A 345 -0.53 10.75 -1.70
CA VAL A 345 -1.13 11.68 -2.67
C VAL A 345 -0.66 13.12 -2.48
N ILE A 346 -0.26 13.51 -1.27
CA ILE A 346 0.41 14.81 -1.03
C ILE A 346 1.78 14.79 -1.69
N LEU A 347 2.65 13.83 -1.33
CA LEU A 347 4.05 13.72 -1.76
C LEU A 347 4.24 13.27 -3.22
N ARG A 348 3.15 13.18 -3.97
CA ARG A 348 3.17 12.86 -5.40
C ARG A 348 2.29 13.79 -6.21
N ALA A 349 1.76 14.86 -5.62
CA ALA A 349 0.84 15.75 -6.32
C ALA A 349 1.50 16.37 -7.56
N CYS A 350 2.75 16.79 -7.49
CA CYS A 350 3.53 17.29 -8.62
C CYS A 350 3.92 16.17 -9.59
N GLN A 351 4.26 14.98 -9.08
CA GLN A 351 4.67 13.87 -9.95
C GLN A 351 3.50 13.29 -10.76
N ASP A 352 2.37 13.05 -10.12
CA ASP A 352 1.21 12.34 -10.67
C ASP A 352 0.08 13.26 -11.14
N GLY A 353 0.14 14.54 -10.77
CA GLY A 353 -0.90 15.52 -11.03
C GLY A 353 -1.86 15.72 -9.84
N PRO A 354 -2.67 16.78 -9.86
CA PRO A 354 -3.53 17.18 -8.74
C PRO A 354 -4.70 16.22 -8.49
N GLN A 355 -4.95 15.28 -9.40
CA GLN A 355 -6.20 14.54 -9.46
C GLN A 355 -6.40 13.57 -8.27
N ALA A 356 -5.32 12.94 -7.81
CA ALA A 356 -5.37 12.04 -6.65
C ALA A 356 -5.62 12.83 -5.36
N LEU A 357 -4.93 13.97 -5.20
CA LEU A 357 -5.12 14.87 -4.06
C LEU A 357 -6.53 15.47 -4.04
N TRP A 358 -7.04 15.90 -5.21
CA TRP A 358 -8.44 16.29 -5.40
C TRP A 358 -9.41 15.21 -4.91
N HIS A 359 -9.20 13.98 -5.37
CA HIS A 359 -10.08 12.86 -5.01
C HIS A 359 -10.07 12.59 -3.51
N ALA A 360 -8.89 12.57 -2.89
CA ALA A 360 -8.73 12.35 -1.46
C ALA A 360 -9.44 13.44 -0.65
N LEU A 361 -9.17 14.73 -0.92
CA LEU A 361 -9.78 15.84 -0.19
C LEU A 361 -11.30 15.92 -0.37
N LEU A 362 -11.79 15.69 -1.60
CA LEU A 362 -13.23 15.67 -1.87
C LEU A 362 -13.90 14.52 -1.12
N SER A 363 -13.31 13.32 -1.10
CA SER A 363 -13.89 12.19 -0.40
C SER A 363 -13.77 12.30 1.12
N ILE A 364 -12.71 12.94 1.64
CA ILE A 364 -12.63 13.33 3.06
C ILE A 364 -13.79 14.28 3.40
N LYS A 365 -14.00 15.33 2.59
CA LYS A 365 -15.13 16.24 2.79
C LYS A 365 -16.49 15.55 2.70
N GLU A 366 -16.72 14.71 1.70
CA GLU A 366 -17.98 13.97 1.52
C GLU A 366 -18.30 13.08 2.73
N ASN A 367 -17.28 12.48 3.37
CA ASN A 367 -17.46 11.71 4.60
C ASN A 367 -17.71 12.62 5.81
N TRP A 368 -16.99 13.74 5.92
CA TRP A 368 -17.18 14.73 6.98
C TRP A 368 -18.60 15.31 6.97
N ASP A 369 -19.10 15.69 5.79
CA ASP A 369 -20.43 16.27 5.61
C ASP A 369 -21.56 15.24 5.80
N ARG A 370 -21.29 13.94 5.58
CA ARG A 370 -22.28 12.87 5.79
C ARG A 370 -22.55 12.62 7.27
N ASP A 371 -21.56 12.85 8.13
CA ASP A 371 -21.61 12.56 9.56
C ASP A 371 -21.16 13.78 10.38
N GLN A 372 -21.87 14.89 10.18
CA GLN A 372 -21.59 16.15 10.88
C GLN A 372 -21.80 16.05 12.39
N GLU A 373 -22.61 15.11 12.86
CA GLU A 373 -22.79 14.86 14.29
C GLU A 373 -21.50 14.36 14.93
N THR A 374 -20.76 13.48 14.24
CA THR A 374 -19.49 12.93 14.71
C THR A 374 -18.33 13.90 14.46
N TYR A 375 -18.18 14.40 13.24
CA TYR A 375 -16.99 15.16 12.85
C TYR A 375 -17.12 16.69 13.04
N GLY A 376 -18.33 17.20 13.28
CA GLY A 376 -18.61 18.62 13.22
C GLY A 376 -18.56 19.17 11.79
N LEU A 377 -18.40 20.49 11.65
CA LEU A 377 -18.25 21.13 10.35
C LEU A 377 -16.87 20.83 9.76
N CYS A 378 -16.84 20.46 8.47
CA CYS A 378 -15.58 20.25 7.74
C CYS A 378 -14.74 21.55 7.77
N PRO A 379 -13.44 21.48 8.13
CA PRO A 379 -12.62 22.67 8.36
C PRO A 379 -12.30 23.44 7.06
N PHE A 380 -12.50 22.83 5.90
CA PHE A 380 -12.33 23.46 4.60
C PHE A 380 -13.58 23.30 3.72
N THR A 381 -13.68 24.17 2.72
CA THR A 381 -14.77 24.16 1.74
C THR A 381 -14.23 24.10 0.32
N PHE A 382 -15.10 23.68 -0.61
CA PHE A 382 -14.88 23.82 -2.04
C PHE A 382 -15.92 24.77 -2.61
N GLY A 383 -15.49 25.69 -3.47
CA GLY A 383 -16.38 26.52 -4.26
C GLY A 383 -17.17 25.71 -5.30
N PRO A 384 -18.25 26.27 -5.87
CA PRO A 384 -19.03 25.59 -6.92
C PRO A 384 -18.19 25.22 -8.16
N GLU A 385 -17.27 26.11 -8.56
CA GLU A 385 -16.37 25.89 -9.70
C GLU A 385 -15.36 24.77 -9.41
N GLU A 386 -14.75 24.77 -8.22
CA GLU A 386 -13.85 23.73 -7.73
C GLU A 386 -14.52 22.34 -7.74
N LEU A 387 -15.79 22.26 -7.31
CA LEU A 387 -16.55 21.02 -7.33
C LEU A 387 -16.83 20.53 -8.75
N ASP A 388 -17.05 21.43 -9.70
CA ASP A 388 -17.29 21.07 -11.09
C ASP A 388 -16.03 20.57 -11.79
N GLU A 389 -14.89 21.23 -11.53
CA GLU A 389 -13.57 20.77 -11.94
C GLU A 389 -13.27 19.38 -11.35
N ALA A 390 -13.50 19.20 -10.05
CA ALA A 390 -13.29 17.92 -9.38
C ALA A 390 -14.15 16.79 -9.95
N ARG A 391 -15.43 17.05 -10.30
CA ARG A 391 -16.29 16.07 -10.97
C ARG A 391 -15.74 15.67 -12.34
N THR A 392 -15.34 16.65 -13.14
CA THR A 392 -14.75 16.41 -14.46
C THR A 392 -13.47 15.60 -14.37
N VAL A 393 -12.58 15.95 -13.42
CA VAL A 393 -11.35 15.23 -13.13
C VAL A 393 -11.63 13.79 -12.68
N ARG A 394 -12.57 13.61 -11.75
CA ARG A 394 -12.96 12.28 -11.23
C ARG A 394 -13.43 11.35 -12.35
N GLU A 395 -14.21 11.83 -13.32
CA GLU A 395 -14.65 11.01 -14.45
C GLU A 395 -13.51 10.68 -15.43
N LYS A 396 -12.60 11.61 -15.69
CA LYS A 396 -11.39 11.35 -16.47
C LYS A 396 -10.51 10.29 -15.82
N VAL A 397 -10.25 10.41 -14.51
CA VAL A 397 -9.46 9.43 -13.74
C VAL A 397 -10.15 8.06 -13.72
N LYS A 398 -11.47 7.98 -13.51
CA LYS A 398 -12.20 6.71 -13.60
C LYS A 398 -12.06 6.08 -14.98
N LYS A 399 -12.16 6.87 -16.05
CA LYS A 399 -11.96 6.40 -17.43
C LYS A 399 -10.54 5.89 -17.63
N TYR A 400 -9.53 6.64 -17.20
CA TYR A 400 -8.13 6.23 -17.24
C TYR A 400 -7.89 4.89 -16.56
N TRP A 401 -8.30 4.75 -15.30
CA TRP A 401 -8.11 3.51 -14.54
C TRP A 401 -8.84 2.32 -15.17
N ARG A 402 -10.00 2.55 -15.78
CA ARG A 402 -10.71 1.51 -16.54
C ARG A 402 -9.90 1.06 -17.76
N GLU A 403 -9.38 1.99 -18.56
CA GLU A 403 -8.57 1.65 -19.76
C GLU A 403 -7.22 1.04 -19.38
N MET A 404 -6.55 1.58 -18.36
CA MET A 404 -5.35 0.99 -17.74
C MET A 404 -5.58 -0.48 -17.36
N ARG A 405 -6.68 -0.76 -16.63
CA ARG A 405 -6.96 -2.13 -16.17
C ARG A 405 -7.25 -3.07 -17.34
N LYS A 406 -7.85 -2.58 -18.43
CA LYS A 406 -8.00 -3.36 -19.67
C LYS A 406 -6.65 -3.62 -20.32
N LEU A 407 -5.78 -2.62 -20.35
CA LEU A 407 -4.43 -2.76 -20.88
C LEU A 407 -3.63 -3.79 -20.08
N MET A 408 -3.57 -3.67 -18.75
CA MET A 408 -2.91 -4.66 -17.87
C MET A 408 -3.41 -6.08 -18.13
N ARG A 409 -4.72 -6.25 -18.33
CA ARG A 409 -5.33 -7.54 -18.68
C ARG A 409 -4.83 -8.06 -20.03
N ASN A 410 -4.77 -7.20 -21.05
CA ASN A 410 -4.31 -7.59 -22.38
C ASN A 410 -2.82 -7.98 -22.37
N LEU A 411 -2.03 -7.27 -21.56
CA LEU A 411 -0.60 -7.53 -21.35
C LEU A 411 -0.33 -8.76 -20.48
N ASN A 412 -1.33 -9.29 -19.78
CA ASN A 412 -1.18 -10.34 -18.77
C ASN A 412 -0.14 -9.99 -17.71
N CYS A 413 -0.09 -8.72 -17.29
CA CYS A 413 0.85 -8.25 -16.28
C CYS A 413 0.16 -8.07 -14.92
N SER A 414 0.95 -8.14 -13.85
CA SER A 414 0.49 -7.77 -12.51
C SER A 414 0.13 -6.28 -12.43
N ILE A 415 -0.42 -5.87 -11.30
CA ILE A 415 -0.73 -4.46 -11.03
C ILE A 415 0.53 -3.57 -10.95
N SER A 416 1.69 -4.17 -10.65
CA SER A 416 3.01 -3.51 -10.68
C SER A 416 3.63 -3.50 -12.08
N GLY A 417 2.93 -4.04 -13.10
CA GLY A 417 3.47 -4.17 -14.45
C GLY A 417 4.45 -5.33 -14.63
N TRP A 418 4.53 -6.24 -13.65
CA TRP A 418 5.40 -7.40 -13.69
C TRP A 418 4.86 -8.48 -14.65
N VAL A 419 5.77 -9.16 -15.34
CA VAL A 419 5.52 -10.32 -16.20
C VAL A 419 6.61 -11.36 -15.96
N THR A 420 6.31 -12.62 -16.24
CA THR A 420 7.29 -13.71 -16.18
C THR A 420 8.39 -13.48 -17.23
N ASN A 421 9.57 -14.10 -17.03
CA ASN A 421 10.63 -14.02 -18.03
C ASN A 421 10.21 -14.67 -19.35
N GLU A 422 9.41 -15.73 -19.26
CA GLU A 422 8.87 -16.48 -20.39
C GLU A 422 7.88 -15.63 -21.20
N ASP A 423 7.07 -14.80 -20.54
CA ASP A 423 6.06 -13.96 -21.18
C ASP A 423 6.57 -12.56 -21.57
N TYR A 424 7.81 -12.19 -21.17
CA TYR A 424 8.33 -10.83 -21.30
C TYR A 424 8.29 -10.29 -22.73
N GLU A 425 8.84 -11.05 -23.69
CA GLU A 425 8.88 -10.64 -25.10
C GLU A 425 7.47 -10.50 -25.71
N ALA A 426 6.56 -11.41 -25.35
CA ALA A 426 5.18 -11.36 -25.81
C ALA A 426 4.43 -10.16 -25.22
N ALA A 427 4.65 -9.86 -23.93
CA ALA A 427 4.09 -8.69 -23.28
C ALA A 427 4.64 -7.39 -23.87
N LEU A 428 5.94 -7.33 -24.17
CA LEU A 428 6.59 -6.17 -24.79
C LEU A 428 6.01 -5.88 -26.18
N GLY A 429 5.84 -6.91 -27.03
CA GLY A 429 5.21 -6.74 -28.34
C GLY A 429 3.77 -6.23 -28.26
N LYS A 430 2.99 -6.71 -27.28
CA LYS A 430 1.63 -6.21 -27.01
C LYS A 430 1.64 -4.77 -26.47
N LEU A 431 2.63 -4.41 -25.66
CA LEU A 431 2.79 -3.07 -25.11
C LEU A 431 3.04 -2.05 -26.23
N ASP A 432 3.90 -2.38 -27.20
CA ASP A 432 4.19 -1.52 -28.35
C ASP A 432 2.99 -1.35 -29.29
N ALA A 433 2.16 -2.38 -29.44
CA ALA A 433 0.89 -2.26 -30.15
C ALA A 433 -0.09 -1.36 -29.38
N ALA A 434 -0.27 -1.63 -28.09
CA ALA A 434 -1.17 -0.85 -27.25
C ALA A 434 -0.78 0.63 -27.13
N LYS A 435 0.52 0.94 -27.15
CA LYS A 435 1.02 2.31 -27.15
C LYS A 435 0.67 3.06 -28.43
N ARG A 436 0.67 2.38 -29.59
CA ARG A 436 0.25 2.98 -30.87
C ARG A 436 -1.25 3.23 -30.94
N ASP A 437 -2.04 2.34 -30.33
CA ASP A 437 -3.49 2.40 -30.34
C ASP A 437 -4.08 3.23 -29.17
N TRP A 438 -3.21 3.78 -28.30
CA TRP A 438 -3.65 4.54 -27.13
C TRP A 438 -4.15 5.92 -27.54
N ASP A 439 -5.47 6.10 -27.47
CA ASP A 439 -6.11 7.40 -27.71
C ASP A 439 -5.97 8.32 -26.48
N GLU A 440 -4.90 9.11 -26.46
CA GLU A 440 -4.66 10.14 -25.44
C GLU A 440 -5.76 11.20 -25.42
N SER A 441 -6.35 11.52 -26.59
CA SER A 441 -7.40 12.54 -26.72
C SER A 441 -8.75 12.06 -26.16
N GLY A 442 -9.08 10.78 -26.37
CA GLY A 442 -10.26 10.14 -25.83
C GLY A 442 -10.14 9.82 -24.34
N CYS A 443 -8.97 9.36 -23.87
CA CYS A 443 -8.77 9.04 -22.46
C CYS A 443 -8.46 10.26 -21.59
N GLY A 444 -7.97 11.35 -22.20
CA GLY A 444 -7.61 12.61 -21.53
C GLY A 444 -6.36 12.51 -20.65
N VAL A 445 -5.50 11.52 -20.92
CA VAL A 445 -4.36 11.10 -20.08
C VAL A 445 -3.31 10.37 -20.93
N PRO A 446 -2.01 10.54 -20.61
CA PRO A 446 -0.92 9.91 -21.34
C PRO A 446 -0.88 8.39 -21.13
N PHE A 447 -0.17 7.69 -22.02
CA PHE A 447 0.02 6.24 -21.91
C PHE A 447 0.63 5.84 -20.56
N PRO A 448 0.08 4.82 -19.89
CA PRO A 448 0.41 4.54 -18.49
C PRO A 448 1.78 3.92 -18.19
N PHE A 449 2.30 3.06 -19.07
CA PHE A 449 3.60 2.41 -18.86
C PHE A 449 4.72 3.30 -19.42
N GLN A 450 5.23 4.18 -18.58
CA GLN A 450 6.37 5.05 -18.88
C GLN A 450 7.53 4.72 -17.93
N LYS A 451 8.76 4.81 -18.43
CA LYS A 451 9.96 4.52 -17.64
C LYS A 451 10.03 5.46 -16.43
N GLY A 452 10.10 4.90 -15.23
CA GLY A 452 10.14 5.66 -13.96
C GLY A 452 8.78 6.08 -13.39
N MET A 453 7.67 5.75 -14.06
CA MET A 453 6.32 6.15 -13.65
C MET A 453 5.63 4.99 -12.93
N GLY A 454 6.01 4.76 -11.67
CA GLY A 454 5.33 3.81 -10.79
C GLY A 454 3.85 4.21 -10.58
N VAL A 455 2.97 3.21 -10.51
CA VAL A 455 1.53 3.40 -10.25
C VAL A 455 1.31 3.31 -8.74
N ILE A 456 0.76 4.36 -8.11
CA ILE A 456 0.18 4.22 -6.77
C ILE A 456 -1.14 3.46 -6.92
N ILE A 457 -1.32 2.39 -6.17
CA ILE A 457 -2.56 1.58 -6.12
C ILE A 457 -3.37 1.97 -4.90
#